data_AF-A0A6G3UM58-F1
#
_entry.id   AF-A0A6G3UM58-F1
#
_cell.length_a   1.000
_cell.length_b   1.000
_cell.length_c   1.000
_cell.angle_alpha   90.00
_cell.angle_beta   90.00
_cell.angle_gamma   90.00
#
_symmetry.space_group_name_H-M   'P 1'
#
loop_
_entity.id
_entity.type
_entity.pdbx_description
1 polymer ?
#
loop_
_entity_poly.entity_id
_entity_poly.type
_entity_poly.pdbx_seq_one_letter_code
_entity_poly.pdbx_strand_id
1 'polypeptide(L)' 'MTTVGLGSFFHEDDHPWLHRQVRDIANRGEGELTAIVHEKANGRTVRVAHVRPASGVEWTTSAENLQLIT' A
#
# COMPACT_ATOMS: atom_id res chain seq x y z
N MET A 1 6.06 -9.73 -28.41
CA MET A 1 5.31 -10.28 -27.26
C MET A 1 6.02 -9.81 -26.01
N THR A 2 5.57 -8.71 -25.42
CA THR A 2 6.13 -8.21 -24.16
C THR A 2 5.50 -9.05 -23.06
N THR A 3 6.26 -9.99 -22.52
CA THR A 3 5.92 -10.62 -21.24
C THR A 3 5.85 -9.49 -20.23
N VAL A 4 4.64 -9.07 -19.88
CA VAL A 4 4.39 -8.36 -18.63
C VAL A 4 4.80 -9.33 -17.54
N GLY A 5 6.04 -9.19 -17.07
CA GLY A 5 6.51 -9.91 -15.91
C GLY A 5 5.55 -9.59 -14.79
N LEU A 6 4.71 -10.55 -14.42
CA LEU A 6 4.07 -10.55 -13.12
C LEU A 6 5.24 -10.66 -12.14
N GLY A 7 5.79 -9.51 -11.75
CA GLY A 7 6.76 -9.42 -10.67
C GLY A 7 6.16 -10.19 -9.50
N SER A 8 6.96 -10.96 -8.79
CA SER A 8 6.44 -11.80 -7.71
C SER A 8 5.77 -10.89 -6.66
N PHE A 9 4.44 -10.83 -6.70
CA PHE A 9 3.60 -10.05 -5.79
C PHE A 9 3.17 -10.97 -4.66
N PHE A 10 3.34 -10.52 -3.42
CA PHE A 10 2.86 -11.24 -2.23
C PHE A 10 2.13 -10.26 -1.32
N HIS A 11 0.98 -10.67 -0.80
CA HIS A 11 0.23 -9.91 0.19
C HIS A 11 0.83 -10.14 1.58
N GLU A 12 0.90 -9.09 2.39
CA GLU A 12 1.21 -9.18 3.81
C GLU A 12 -0.12 -9.24 4.59
N ASP A 13 -0.61 -10.45 4.87
CA ASP A 13 -1.93 -10.67 5.48
C ASP A 13 -2.00 -10.32 6.99
N ASP A 14 -0.85 -10.19 7.66
CA ASP A 14 -0.76 -10.01 9.13
C ASP A 14 -0.25 -8.62 9.56
N HIS A 15 -0.29 -7.60 8.68
CA HIS A 15 0.21 -6.28 9.05
C HIS A 15 -0.67 -5.65 10.16
N PRO A 16 -0.09 -5.15 11.27
CA PRO A 16 -0.85 -4.71 12.46
C PRO A 16 -1.78 -3.52 12.21
N TRP A 17 -1.61 -2.80 11.09
CA TRP A 17 -2.45 -1.66 10.72
C TRP A 17 -3.52 -2.00 9.68
N LEU A 18 -3.64 -3.26 9.23
CA LEU A 18 -4.75 -3.65 8.35
C LEU A 18 -6.08 -3.30 9.00
N HIS A 19 -6.99 -2.75 8.19
CA HIS A 19 -8.30 -2.24 8.61
C HIS A 19 -8.24 -1.11 9.66
N ARG A 20 -7.12 -0.41 9.75
CA ARG A 20 -6.97 0.80 10.57
C ARG A 20 -6.95 2.04 9.69
N GLN A 21 -7.35 3.17 10.27
CA GLN A 21 -7.22 4.47 9.63
C GLN A 21 -5.76 4.90 9.62
N VAL A 22 -5.28 5.26 8.44
CA VAL A 22 -3.92 5.73 8.20
C VAL A 22 -3.96 7.05 7.45
N ARG A 23 -2.87 7.81 7.57
CA ARG A 23 -2.62 9.02 6.79
C ARG A 23 -1.30 8.88 6.04
N ASP A 24 -1.27 9.28 4.79
CA ASP A 24 -0.02 9.45 4.07
C ASP A 24 0.69 10.73 4.52
N ILE A 25 1.99 10.62 4.83
CA ILE A 25 2.78 11.74 5.36
C ILE A 25 3.00 12.82 4.29
N ALA A 26 3.17 12.43 3.02
CA ALA A 26 3.56 13.33 1.94
C ALA A 26 2.36 14.10 1.37
N ASN A 27 1.26 13.41 1.06
CA ASN A 27 0.07 13.98 0.41
C ASN A 27 -1.05 14.30 1.39
N ARG A 28 -0.93 13.88 2.66
CA ARG A 28 -1.89 14.11 3.76
C ARG A 28 -3.25 13.44 3.59
N GLY A 29 -3.43 12.58 2.57
CA GLY A 29 -4.63 11.79 2.35
C GLY A 29 -4.83 10.76 3.44
N GLU A 30 -6.10 10.54 3.81
CA GLU A 30 -6.52 9.63 4.88
C GLU A 30 -7.42 8.53 4.32
N GLY A 31 -7.37 7.36 4.94
CA GLY A 31 -8.24 6.24 4.60
C GLY A 31 -7.90 4.96 5.37
N GLU A 32 -8.64 3.90 5.10
CA GLU A 32 -8.39 2.58 5.68
C GLU A 32 -7.28 1.86 4.91
N LEU A 33 -6.27 1.33 5.62
CA LEU A 33 -5.29 0.43 5.03
C LEU A 33 -5.93 -0.93 4.73
N THR A 34 -6.06 -1.28 3.45
CA THR A 34 -6.74 -2.51 2.99
C THR A 34 -5.78 -3.63 2.64
N ALA A 35 -4.56 -3.31 2.21
CA ALA A 35 -3.53 -4.30 1.91
C ALA A 35 -2.12 -3.69 1.94
N ILE A 36 -1.12 -4.55 2.15
CA ILE A 36 0.28 -4.28 1.80
C ILE A 36 0.74 -5.36 0.83
N VAL A 37 1.32 -4.94 -0.30
CA VAL A 37 1.83 -5.81 -1.36
C VAL A 37 3.33 -5.61 -1.49
N HIS A 38 4.07 -6.71 -1.57
CA HIS A 38 5.49 -6.70 -1.88
C HIS A 38 5.67 -6.78 -3.39
N GLU A 39 6.17 -5.71 -4.01
CA GLU A 39 6.37 -5.63 -5.46
C GLU A 39 7.86 -5.65 -5.81
N LYS A 40 8.21 -6.18 -6.99
CA LYS A 40 9.57 -6.08 -7.54
C LYS A 40 9.68 -4.86 -8.44
N ALA A 41 10.40 -3.84 -8.00
CA ALA A 41 10.72 -2.63 -8.78
C ALA A 41 12.24 -2.47 -8.91
N ASN A 42 12.75 -2.37 -10.15
CA ASN A 42 14.18 -2.17 -10.44
C ASN A 42 15.13 -3.14 -9.71
N GLY A 43 14.73 -4.42 -9.63
CA GLY A 43 15.51 -5.46 -8.93
C GLY A 43 15.41 -5.44 -7.40
N ARG A 44 14.64 -4.51 -6.80
CA ARG A 44 14.40 -4.40 -5.36
C ARG A 44 12.97 -4.80 -5.02
N THR A 45 12.76 -5.30 -3.81
CA THR A 45 11.40 -5.46 -3.26
C THR A 45 10.98 -4.15 -2.61
N VAL A 46 9.79 -3.64 -2.94
CA VAL A 46 9.16 -2.46 -2.31
C VAL A 46 7.83 -2.87 -1.68
N ARG A 47 7.45 -2.21 -0.59
CA ARG A 47 6.17 -2.45 0.11
C ARG A 47 5.17 -1.36 -0.29
N VAL A 48 4.17 -1.74 -1.06
CA VAL A 48 3.11 -0.85 -1.55
C VAL A 48 1.88 -1.04 -0.68
N ALA A 49 1.43 0.04 -0.05
CA ALA A 49 0.20 0.07 0.72
C ALA A 49 -0.98 0.50 -0.16
N HIS A 50 -2.09 -0.22 -0.04
CA HIS A 50 -3.38 0.13 -0.63
C HIS A 50 -4.26 0.76 0.42
N VAL A 51 -4.78 1.96 0.14
CA VAL A 51 -5.56 2.73 1.09
C VAL A 51 -6.88 3.16 0.46
N ARG A 52 -7.98 2.81 1.13
CA ARG A 52 -9.33 3.14 0.70
C ARG A 52 -9.85 4.36 1.46
N PRO A 53 -9.97 5.54 0.83
CA PRO A 53 -10.58 6.71 1.46
C PRO A 53 -12.10 6.60 1.49
N ALA A 54 -12.75 7.39 2.34
CA ALA A 54 -14.21 7.49 2.38
C ALA A 54 -14.82 8.04 1.07
N SER A 55 -14.04 8.80 0.29
CA SER A 55 -14.43 9.29 -1.03
C SER A 55 -14.51 8.18 -2.09
N GLY A 56 -14.02 6.98 -1.80
CA GLY A 56 -14.26 5.76 -2.57
C GLY A 56 -13.18 5.37 -3.59
N VAL A 57 -12.32 6.29 -4.03
CA VAL A 57 -11.22 5.97 -4.95
C VAL A 57 -9.98 5.55 -4.18
N GLU A 58 -9.65 4.26 -4.24
CA GLU A 58 -8.43 3.71 -3.64
C GLU A 58 -7.18 4.36 -4.25
N TRP A 59 -6.18 4.58 -3.40
CA TRP A 59 -4.86 5.06 -3.79
C TRP A 59 -3.77 4.20 -3.16
N THR A 60 -2.58 4.25 -3.75
CA THR A 60 -1.41 3.52 -3.26
C THR A 60 -0.29 4.46 -2.84
N THR A 61 0.52 4.02 -1.88
CA THR A 61 1.73 4.71 -1.43
C THR A 61 2.76 3.70 -0.91
N SER A 62 3.95 4.17 -0.52
CA SER A 62 4.92 3.35 0.23
C SER A 62 4.35 3.04 1.61
N ALA A 63 4.43 1.80 2.08
CA ALA A 63 4.02 1.47 3.46
C ALA A 63 4.73 2.33 4.52
N GLU A 64 5.97 2.73 4.22
CA GLU A 64 6.82 3.60 5.02
C GLU A 64 6.36 5.06 5.06
N ASN A 65 5.49 5.48 4.14
CA ASN A 65 4.89 6.82 4.13
C ASN A 65 3.63 6.92 4.99
N LEU A 66 3.16 5.82 5.57
CA LEU A 66 1.95 5.81 6.37
C LEU A 66 2.24 6.12 7.84
N GLN A 67 1.32 6.87 8.44
CA GLN A 67 1.18 7.00 9.89
C GLN A 67 -0.19 6.51 10.31
N LEU A 68 -0.26 5.83 11.45
CA LEU A 68 -1.52 5.44 12.07
C LEU A 68 -2.26 6.68 12.58
N ILE A 69 -3.56 6.78 12.29
CA ILE A 69 -4.45 7.75 12.91
C ILE A 69 -5.04 7.05 14.15
N THR A 70 -4.69 7.55 15.34
CA THR A 70 -5.29 7.10 16.61
C THR A 70 -6.66 7.72 16.81
#